data_AF-A0A2T4JTG3-F1
#
_entry.id   AF-A0A2T4JTG3-F1
#
_cell.length_a   1.000
_cell.length_b   1.000
_cell.length_c   1.000
_cell.angle_alpha   90.00
_cell.angle_beta   90.00
_cell.angle_gamma   90.00
#
_symmetry.space_group_name_H-M   'P 1'
#
loop_
_entity.id
_entity.type
_entity.pdbx_description
1 polymer ?
#
loop_
_entity_poly.entity_id
_entity_poly.type
_entity_poly.pdbx_seq_one_letter_code
_entity_poly.pdbx_strand_id
1 'polypeptide(L)'
;MMKRFGAGSALGALALLVILPLGPAAAQERDPLNEVNPRVGFTSVTRSYPSMDARYVRVGIPREIAQVRRVALGQSPEEVQAVLGRPAVGYGDGSWEYHLSLPLTRSDRLICQYRAFFDGADKLVRGVWRRPQCADLVLGRAN
;
A
#
# COMPACT_ATOMS: atom_id res chain seq x y z
N MET A 1 -74.99 45.62 -21.76
CA MET A 1 -74.37 46.44 -22.83
C MET A 1 -72.92 45.99 -22.98
N MET A 2 -72.44 45.78 -24.21
CA MET A 2 -71.08 45.34 -24.62
C MET A 2 -69.95 45.97 -23.78
N LYS A 3 -68.77 45.36 -23.54
CA LYS A 3 -67.73 45.07 -24.54
C LYS A 3 -66.55 44.27 -23.93
N ARG A 4 -65.74 43.70 -24.83
CA ARG A 4 -64.65 42.73 -24.64
C ARG A 4 -63.28 43.34 -24.23
N PHE A 5 -62.39 42.39 -23.91
CA PHE A 5 -60.92 42.33 -24.10
C PHE A 5 -59.99 42.82 -23.00
N GLY A 6 -59.00 41.96 -22.71
CA GLY A 6 -57.81 42.28 -21.94
C GLY A 6 -57.04 41.03 -21.57
N ALA A 7 -56.37 40.41 -22.55
CA ALA A 7 -55.33 39.41 -22.31
C ALA A 7 -54.13 40.05 -21.60
N GLY A 8 -53.48 39.31 -20.71
CA GLY A 8 -52.26 39.76 -20.04
C GLY A 8 -51.64 38.66 -19.18
N SER A 9 -50.80 37.86 -19.83
CA SER A 9 -50.00 36.78 -19.26
C SER A 9 -49.08 37.21 -18.12
N ALA A 10 -48.95 36.37 -17.09
CA ALA A 10 -47.74 36.07 -16.31
C ALA A 10 -48.21 35.24 -15.09
N LEU A 11 -47.68 34.06 -14.79
CA LEU A 11 -46.35 33.89 -14.20
C LEU A 11 -45.93 32.44 -14.39
N GLY A 12 -44.79 32.23 -15.05
CA GLY A 12 -44.13 30.94 -15.12
C GLY A 12 -43.57 30.55 -13.75
N ALA A 13 -43.95 29.37 -13.26
CA ALA A 13 -43.30 28.75 -12.11
C ALA A 13 -41.95 28.16 -12.56
N LEU A 14 -40.84 28.80 -12.18
CA LEU A 14 -39.51 28.23 -12.33
C LEU A 14 -39.36 27.04 -11.37
N ALA A 15 -39.30 25.83 -11.93
CA ALA A 15 -38.82 24.65 -11.21
C ALA A 15 -37.28 24.72 -11.10
N LEU A 16 -36.76 24.89 -9.88
CA LEU A 16 -35.34 24.69 -9.59
C LEU A 16 -35.03 23.19 -9.62
N LEU A 17 -34.48 22.70 -10.73
CA LEU A 17 -33.75 21.44 -10.80
C LEU A 17 -32.41 21.60 -10.09
N VAL A 18 -32.32 21.13 -8.85
CA VAL A 18 -31.04 20.99 -8.12
C VAL A 18 -30.30 19.81 -8.73
N ILE A 19 -29.39 20.09 -9.67
CA ILE A 19 -28.44 19.11 -10.21
C ILE A 19 -27.36 18.92 -9.13
N LEU A 20 -27.51 17.86 -8.32
CA LEU A 20 -26.43 17.38 -7.46
C LEU A 20 -25.28 16.90 -8.36
N PRO A 21 -24.07 17.46 -8.25
CA PRO A 21 -22.93 16.91 -8.96
C PRO A 21 -22.59 15.58 -8.27
N LEU A 22 -23.02 14.47 -8.87
CA LEU A 22 -22.40 13.16 -8.69
C LEU A 22 -20.97 13.26 -9.25
N GLY A 23 -20.07 13.89 -8.50
CA GLY A 23 -18.64 13.80 -8.76
C GLY A 23 -18.24 12.33 -8.66
N PRO A 24 -17.41 11.81 -9.57
CA PRO A 24 -16.88 10.47 -9.42
C PRO A 24 -16.08 10.45 -8.12
N ALA A 25 -16.58 9.73 -7.11
CA ALA A 25 -15.74 9.28 -6.03
C ALA A 25 -14.67 8.41 -6.67
N ALA A 26 -13.49 8.97 -6.92
CA ALA A 26 -12.33 8.21 -7.34
C ALA A 26 -12.08 7.18 -6.24
N ALA A 27 -12.54 5.95 -6.46
CA ALA A 27 -12.20 4.81 -5.62
C ALA A 27 -10.67 4.72 -5.67
N GLN A 28 -10.03 5.08 -4.57
CA GLN A 28 -8.58 5.04 -4.46
C GLN A 28 -8.16 3.59 -4.75
N GLU A 29 -7.52 3.40 -5.91
CA GLU A 29 -7.08 2.09 -6.39
C GLU A 29 -6.18 1.48 -5.30
N ARG A 30 -6.67 0.41 -4.66
CA ARG A 30 -5.91 -0.28 -3.63
C ARG A 30 -4.82 -1.07 -4.35
N ASP A 31 -3.57 -0.79 -4.01
CA ASP A 31 -2.44 -1.62 -4.40
C ASP A 31 -2.27 -2.73 -3.35
N PRO A 32 -2.74 -3.95 -3.62
CA PRO A 32 -2.71 -5.04 -2.65
C PRO A 32 -1.28 -5.50 -2.32
N LEU A 33 -0.26 -5.13 -3.10
CA LEU A 33 1.14 -5.47 -2.83
C LEU A 33 1.86 -4.42 -2.00
N ASN A 34 1.32 -3.21 -1.90
CA ASN A 34 1.96 -2.10 -1.19
C ASN A 34 1.04 -1.47 -0.13
N GLU A 35 0.19 -2.27 0.50
CA GLU A 35 -0.57 -1.84 1.66
C GLU A 35 0.38 -1.43 2.80
N VAL A 36 -0.01 -0.44 3.59
CA VAL A 36 0.73 -0.04 4.79
C VAL A 36 -0.13 -0.29 6.01
N ASN A 37 0.30 -1.22 6.87
CA ASN A 37 -0.43 -1.53 8.09
C ASN A 37 0.50 -2.09 9.17
N PRO A 38 0.99 -1.27 10.13
CA PRO A 38 1.89 -1.76 11.18
C PRO A 38 1.22 -2.74 12.16
N ARG A 39 -0.11 -2.89 12.14
CA ARG A 39 -0.88 -3.71 13.08
C ARG A 39 -1.01 -5.18 12.67
N VAL A 40 -0.47 -5.58 11.51
CA VAL A 40 -0.46 -7.00 11.11
C VAL A 40 0.61 -7.83 11.84
N GLY A 41 0.91 -7.50 13.09
CA GLY A 41 1.72 -8.36 13.96
C GLY A 41 3.20 -8.52 13.58
N PHE A 42 3.82 -7.51 12.97
CA PHE A 42 5.26 -7.54 12.64
C PHE A 42 6.13 -7.77 13.87
N THR A 43 7.20 -8.55 13.70
CA THR A 43 8.19 -8.69 14.78
C THR A 43 8.91 -7.37 15.07
N SER A 44 9.34 -7.17 16.32
CA SER A 44 10.26 -6.06 16.63
C SER A 44 11.64 -6.41 16.12
N VAL A 45 12.22 -5.55 15.29
CA VAL A 45 13.60 -5.68 14.80
C VAL A 45 14.65 -5.23 15.83
N THR A 46 14.31 -5.20 17.12
CA THR A 46 15.17 -4.67 18.20
C THR A 46 15.95 -5.81 18.87
N ARG A 47 17.29 -5.70 18.94
CA ARG A 47 18.11 -6.49 19.87
C ARG A 47 18.39 -5.66 21.14
N SER A 48 18.32 -6.30 22.30
CA SER A 48 18.73 -5.74 23.59
C SER A 48 20.24 -5.47 23.62
N TYR A 49 20.63 -4.36 24.24
CA TYR A 49 21.93 -3.72 24.05
C TYR A 49 22.84 -3.84 25.29
N PRO A 50 23.92 -4.65 25.25
CA PRO A 50 25.12 -4.36 26.00
C PRO A 50 26.32 -4.31 25.05
N SER A 51 26.88 -3.11 24.86
CA SER A 51 28.02 -2.72 24.00
C SER A 51 27.71 -2.50 22.50
N MET A 52 27.94 -1.28 22.01
CA MET A 52 27.74 -0.92 20.59
C MET A 52 28.97 -1.40 19.81
N ASP A 53 28.84 -2.52 19.12
CA ASP A 53 29.75 -2.89 18.04
C ASP A 53 28.99 -3.16 16.74
N ALA A 54 29.72 -3.21 15.62
CA ALA A 54 29.17 -3.44 14.29
C ALA A 54 28.37 -4.76 14.14
N ARG A 55 28.33 -5.62 15.17
CA ARG A 55 27.57 -6.88 15.19
C ARG A 55 26.11 -6.69 15.61
N TYR A 56 25.74 -5.52 16.16
CA TYR A 56 24.35 -5.15 16.47
C TYR A 56 23.65 -4.40 15.34
N VAL A 57 24.25 -4.35 14.15
CA VAL A 57 23.68 -3.74 12.94
C VAL A 57 22.42 -4.49 12.54
N ARG A 58 21.36 -3.72 12.24
CA ARG A 58 20.06 -4.24 11.80
C ARG A 58 20.24 -5.13 10.56
N VAL A 59 19.99 -6.43 10.71
CA VAL A 59 20.17 -7.42 9.64
C VAL A 59 18.92 -7.43 8.77
N GLY A 60 19.00 -6.79 7.60
CA GLY A 60 18.05 -6.99 6.51
C GLY A 60 18.78 -7.44 5.26
N ILE A 61 18.14 -8.28 4.46
CA ILE A 61 18.71 -8.78 3.22
C ILE A 61 18.83 -7.60 2.23
N PRO A 62 20.02 -7.25 1.72
CA PRO A 62 20.16 -6.19 0.74
C PRO A 62 19.35 -6.50 -0.52
N ARG A 63 18.43 -5.59 -0.87
CA ARG A 63 17.63 -5.65 -2.09
C ARG A 63 17.53 -4.29 -2.73
N GLU A 64 17.62 -4.28 -4.05
CA GLU A 64 17.40 -3.07 -4.84
C GLU A 64 15.90 -2.86 -5.08
N ILE A 65 15.50 -1.59 -5.20
CA ILE A 65 14.09 -1.21 -5.40
C ILE A 65 13.51 -1.92 -6.62
N ALA A 66 14.26 -1.93 -7.74
CA ALA A 66 13.85 -2.58 -8.97
C ALA A 66 13.68 -4.10 -8.83
N GLN A 67 14.39 -4.74 -7.89
CA GLN A 67 14.21 -6.15 -7.57
C GLN A 67 12.92 -6.38 -6.79
N VAL A 68 12.66 -5.59 -5.75
CA VAL A 68 11.44 -5.72 -4.95
C VAL A 68 10.19 -5.49 -5.80
N ARG A 69 10.24 -4.57 -6.78
CA ARG A 69 9.16 -4.33 -7.75
C ARG A 69 8.81 -5.52 -8.65
N ARG A 70 9.60 -6.59 -8.66
CA ARG A 70 9.28 -7.82 -9.40
C ARG A 70 8.35 -8.77 -8.63
N VAL A 71 8.06 -8.47 -7.36
CA VAL A 71 7.01 -9.17 -6.63
C VAL A 71 5.67 -8.86 -7.27
N ALA A 72 4.88 -9.89 -7.56
CA ALA A 72 3.62 -9.79 -8.25
C ALA A 72 2.58 -10.74 -7.64
N LEU A 73 1.31 -10.35 -7.70
CA LEU A 73 0.21 -11.22 -7.31
C LEU A 73 0.25 -12.52 -8.12
N GLY A 74 -0.18 -13.62 -7.50
CA GLY A 74 -0.19 -14.94 -8.15
C GLY A 74 1.16 -15.67 -8.11
N GLN A 75 2.24 -15.03 -7.63
CA GLN A 75 3.52 -15.71 -7.46
C GLN A 75 3.42 -16.81 -6.40
N SER A 76 4.11 -17.93 -6.66
CA SER A 76 4.31 -18.97 -5.66
C SER A 76 5.26 -18.49 -4.56
N PRO A 77 5.32 -19.19 -3.42
CA PRO A 77 6.20 -18.81 -2.34
C PRO A 77 7.68 -18.92 -2.74
N GLU A 78 8.03 -19.86 -3.62
CA GLU A 78 9.38 -20.02 -4.19
C GLU A 78 9.76 -18.84 -5.10
N GLU A 79 8.82 -18.38 -5.93
CA GLU A 79 9.03 -17.22 -6.80
C GLU A 79 9.23 -15.94 -5.98
N VAL A 80 8.43 -15.75 -4.93
CA VAL A 80 8.61 -14.62 -3.99
C VAL A 80 9.96 -14.71 -3.29
N GLN A 81 10.39 -15.91 -2.87
CA GLN A 81 11.72 -16.12 -2.26
C GLN A 81 12.87 -15.87 -3.24
N ALA A 82 12.71 -16.21 -4.51
CA ALA A 82 13.71 -15.92 -5.54
C ALA A 82 13.92 -14.40 -5.69
N VAL A 83 12.89 -13.59 -5.45
CA VAL A 83 12.95 -12.13 -5.49
C VAL A 83 13.46 -11.55 -4.17
N LEU A 84 12.87 -11.93 -3.03
CA LEU A 84 13.09 -11.27 -1.74
C LEU A 84 14.15 -11.94 -0.86
N GLY A 85 14.54 -13.18 -1.16
CA GLY A 85 15.35 -14.03 -0.29
C GLY A 85 14.48 -14.89 0.63
N ARG A 86 15.10 -15.51 1.64
CA ARG A 86 14.37 -16.32 2.63
C ARG A 86 13.56 -15.42 3.57
N PRO A 87 12.37 -15.85 4.01
CA PRO A 87 11.63 -15.11 5.02
C PRO A 87 12.39 -15.10 6.35
N ALA A 88 12.33 -13.97 7.05
CA ALA A 88 12.86 -13.84 8.40
C ALA A 88 11.96 -14.55 9.42
N VAL A 89 10.65 -14.54 9.17
CA VAL A 89 9.63 -15.14 10.05
C VAL A 89 8.53 -15.76 9.19
N GLY A 90 8.13 -16.98 9.52
CA GLY A 90 6.87 -17.57 9.05
C GLY A 90 5.83 -17.53 10.16
N TYR A 91 4.61 -17.12 9.85
CA TYR A 91 3.50 -17.04 10.80
C TYR A 91 2.54 -18.22 10.65
N GLY A 92 1.78 -18.51 11.72
CA GLY A 92 0.80 -19.59 11.72
C GLY A 92 -0.40 -19.38 10.78
N ASP A 93 -0.58 -18.18 10.23
CA ASP A 93 -1.57 -17.86 9.19
C ASP A 93 -1.05 -18.11 7.76
N GLY A 94 0.11 -18.74 7.61
CA GLY A 94 0.75 -19.03 6.31
C GLY A 94 1.47 -17.83 5.69
N SER A 95 1.40 -16.64 6.30
CA SER A 95 2.08 -15.45 5.78
C SER A 95 3.54 -15.38 6.24
N TRP A 96 4.36 -14.69 5.46
CA TRP A 96 5.81 -14.60 5.66
C TRP A 96 6.25 -13.15 5.80
N GLU A 97 7.13 -12.87 6.76
CA GLU A 97 7.76 -11.57 6.93
C GLU A 97 9.21 -11.59 6.47
N TYR A 98 9.59 -10.54 5.75
CA TYR A 98 10.91 -10.29 5.22
C TYR A 98 11.48 -9.03 5.84
N HIS A 99 12.76 -9.07 6.21
CA HIS A 99 13.54 -7.90 6.61
C HIS A 99 14.44 -7.53 5.45
N LEU A 100 14.12 -6.45 4.75
CA LEU A 100 14.81 -5.99 3.55
C LEU A 100 15.66 -4.77 3.88
N SER A 101 16.90 -4.72 3.43
CA SER A 101 17.71 -3.49 3.48
C SER A 101 17.60 -2.81 2.12
N LEU A 102 16.80 -1.74 2.02
CA LEU A 102 16.53 -1.01 0.78
C LEU A 102 17.36 0.28 0.70
N PRO A 103 17.82 0.70 -0.49
CA PRO A 103 18.51 1.98 -0.63
C PRO A 103 17.57 3.15 -0.32
N LEU A 104 18.02 4.07 0.53
CA LEU A 104 17.32 5.33 0.85
C LEU A 104 18.01 6.51 0.17
N THR A 105 19.34 6.56 0.25
CA THR A 105 20.21 7.51 -0.46
C THR A 105 21.30 6.73 -1.19
N ARG A 106 22.30 7.41 -1.78
CA ARG A 106 23.46 6.71 -2.37
C ARG A 106 24.28 5.94 -1.33
N SER A 107 24.35 6.44 -0.09
CA SER A 107 25.17 5.86 0.98
C SER A 107 24.35 5.11 2.03
N ASP A 108 23.07 5.44 2.17
CA ASP A 108 22.25 4.97 3.29
C ASP A 108 21.20 3.96 2.84
N ARG A 109 20.92 3.02 3.74
CA ARG A 109 19.88 2.00 3.55
C ARG A 109 18.90 2.00 4.71
N LEU A 110 17.63 1.75 4.39
CA LEU A 110 16.54 1.63 5.33
C LEU A 110 16.14 0.16 5.48
N ILE A 111 16.01 -0.32 6.71
CA ILE A 111 15.48 -1.67 6.97
C ILE A 111 13.97 -1.66 6.89
N CYS A 112 13.39 -2.43 5.99
CA CYS A 112 11.97 -2.47 5.71
C CYS A 112 11.41 -3.86 6.04
N GLN A 113 10.30 -3.88 6.76
CA GLN A 113 9.57 -5.11 7.03
C GLN A 113 8.40 -5.21 6.06
N TYR A 114 8.37 -6.31 5.32
CA TYR A 114 7.36 -6.63 4.34
C TYR A 114 6.73 -7.97 4.69
N ARG A 115 5.41 -8.03 4.80
CA ARG A 115 4.66 -9.26 5.08
C ARG A 115 3.87 -9.67 3.83
N ALA A 116 4.17 -10.85 3.32
CA ALA A 116 3.53 -11.46 2.16
C ALA A 116 2.48 -12.48 2.62
N PHE A 117 1.25 -12.36 2.13
CA PHE A 117 0.15 -13.27 2.44
C PHE A 117 -0.20 -14.11 1.22
N PHE A 118 -0.29 -15.41 1.43
CA PHE A 118 -0.63 -16.39 0.41
C PHE A 118 -2.06 -16.90 0.63
N ASP A 119 -2.75 -17.27 -0.44
CA ASP A 119 -4.05 -17.94 -0.36
C ASP A 119 -3.90 -19.47 -0.17
N GLY A 120 -5.04 -20.18 -0.16
CA GLY A 120 -5.05 -21.64 0.00
C GLY A 120 -4.48 -22.43 -1.20
N ALA A 121 -4.11 -21.76 -2.30
CA ALA A 121 -3.42 -22.33 -3.44
C ALA A 121 -1.94 -21.91 -3.49
N ASP A 122 -1.42 -21.38 -2.38
CA ASP A 122 -0.06 -20.85 -2.23
C ASP A 122 0.25 -19.72 -3.23
N LYS A 123 -0.72 -18.86 -3.51
CA LYS A 123 -0.54 -17.70 -4.39
C LYS A 123 -0.47 -16.43 -3.60
N LEU A 124 0.52 -15.59 -3.90
CA LEU A 124 0.65 -14.27 -3.28
C LEU A 124 -0.59 -13.44 -3.63
N VAL A 125 -1.36 -13.07 -2.60
CA VAL A 125 -2.58 -12.27 -2.76
C VAL A 125 -2.46 -10.89 -2.15
N ARG A 126 -1.49 -10.69 -1.26
CA ARG A 126 -1.33 -9.42 -0.53
C ARG A 126 0.08 -9.22 0.00
N GLY A 127 0.51 -7.97 0.00
CA GLY A 127 1.77 -7.47 0.49
C GLY A 127 1.55 -6.28 1.41
N VAL A 128 2.16 -6.31 2.59
CA VAL A 128 2.01 -5.26 3.59
C VAL A 128 3.38 -4.76 4.03
N TRP A 129 3.59 -3.45 3.95
CA TRP A 129 4.70 -2.77 4.58
C TRP A 129 4.37 -2.38 6.02
N ARG A 130 5.32 -2.57 6.92
CA ARG A 130 5.20 -2.04 8.29
C ARG A 130 5.19 -0.51 8.32
N ARG A 131 5.98 0.12 7.44
CA ARG A 131 6.26 1.56 7.46
C ARG A 131 5.93 2.21 6.12
N PRO A 132 5.25 3.37 6.09
CA PRO A 132 4.94 4.09 4.86
C PRO A 132 6.17 4.37 4.00
N GLN A 133 7.28 4.81 4.60
CA GLN A 133 8.50 5.17 3.87
C GLN A 133 9.05 4.01 3.02
N CYS A 134 8.85 2.77 3.46
CA CYS A 134 9.27 1.59 2.70
C CYS A 134 8.36 1.34 1.48
N ALA A 135 7.05 1.55 1.63
CA ALA A 135 6.12 1.49 0.52
C ALA A 135 6.42 2.62 -0.48
N ASP A 136 6.65 3.84 0.01
CA ASP A 136 6.92 5.01 -0.83
C ASP A 136 8.21 4.85 -1.65
N LEU A 137 9.27 4.30 -1.05
CA LEU A 137 10.49 3.92 -1.76
C LEU A 137 10.19 2.97 -2.93
N VAL A 138 9.43 1.91 -2.69
CA VAL A 138 9.09 0.92 -3.72
C VAL A 138 8.13 1.50 -4.76
N LEU A 139 7.23 2.39 -4.38
CA LEU A 139 6.29 3.04 -5.30
C LEU A 139 6.91 4.24 -6.04
N GLY A 140 8.11 4.68 -5.65
CA GLY A 140 8.75 5.85 -6.22
C GLY A 140 8.05 7.17 -5.86
N ARG A 141 7.35 7.20 -4.72
CA ARG A 141 6.73 8.41 -4.18
C ARG A 141 7.79 9.23 -3.44
N ALA A 142 7.69 10.55 -3.52
CA ALA A 142 8.61 11.44 -2.80
C ALA A 142 8.45 11.23 -1.29
N ASN A 143 9.57 11.09 -0.58
CA ASN A 143 9.65 11.08 0.88
C ASN A 143 9.75 12.50 1.44
#